data_AF-A0A224AK57-F1
#
_entry.id   AF-A0A224AK57-F1
#
_cell.length_a   1.000
_cell.length_b   1.000
_cell.length_c   1.000
_cell.angle_alpha   90.00
_cell.angle_beta   90.00
_cell.angle_gamma   90.00
#
_symmetry.space_group_name_H-M   'P 1'
#
loop_
_entity.id
_entity.type
_entity.pdbx_description
1 polymer ?
#
loop_
_entity_poly.entity_id
_entity_poly.type
_entity_poly.pdbx_seq_one_letter_code
_entity_poly.pdbx_strand_id
1 'polypeptide(L)'
;MKTNIPDILKGKFLVKEDAYRSWNFIIFITILSLISITSSHIMDRKIRKINKISEEIKELKSEYADLHSKCMKMQLASFIRKKLFNGLKHLETPPYELVIENQKKYG
;
A
#
# COMPACT_ATOMS: atom_id res chain seq x y z
N MET A 1 -47.12 4.44 -28.93
CA MET A 1 -45.95 3.71 -29.46
C MET A 1 -45.67 2.55 -28.52
N LYS A 2 -46.10 1.33 -28.85
CA LYS A 2 -46.10 0.19 -27.92
C LYS A 2 -44.73 -0.49 -27.98
N THR A 3 -43.98 -0.46 -26.87
CA THR A 3 -42.63 -1.02 -26.79
C THR A 3 -42.69 -2.55 -26.78
N ASN A 4 -42.12 -3.16 -27.81
CA ASN A 4 -42.16 -4.62 -28.04
C ASN A 4 -41.06 -5.37 -27.27
N ILE A 5 -40.85 -5.04 -25.98
CA ILE A 5 -39.98 -5.80 -25.06
C ILE A 5 -40.32 -7.31 -25.04
N PRO A 6 -41.61 -7.73 -25.01
CA PRO A 6 -41.92 -9.16 -25.02
C PRO A 6 -41.55 -9.87 -26.33
N ASP A 7 -41.47 -9.18 -27.47
CA ASP A 7 -41.05 -9.81 -28.73
C ASP A 7 -39.53 -10.02 -28.80
N ILE A 8 -38.75 -9.18 -28.11
CA ILE A 8 -37.29 -9.35 -27.94
C ILE A 8 -37.00 -10.54 -27.01
N LEU A 9 -37.72 -10.64 -25.88
CA LEU A 9 -37.60 -11.76 -24.94
C LEU A 9 -38.08 -13.09 -25.55
N LYS A 10 -39.11 -13.06 -26.41
CA LYS A 10 -39.59 -14.24 -27.16
C LYS A 10 -38.68 -14.62 -28.33
N GLY A 11 -37.56 -13.92 -28.54
CA GLY A 11 -36.60 -14.27 -29.58
C GLY A 11 -37.17 -14.15 -30.99
N LYS A 12 -38.17 -13.29 -31.20
CA LYS A 12 -38.81 -13.11 -32.53
C LYS A 12 -37.81 -12.57 -33.57
N PHE A 13 -36.71 -11.98 -33.13
CA PHE A 13 -35.54 -11.61 -33.93
C PHE A 13 -34.77 -12.83 -34.50
N LEU A 14 -34.89 -14.00 -33.88
CA LEU A 14 -34.21 -15.25 -34.27
C LEU A 14 -35.00 -16.05 -35.32
N VAL A 15 -36.31 -15.84 -35.41
CA VAL A 15 -37.25 -16.68 -36.20
C VAL A 15 -37.78 -15.97 -37.45
N LYS A 16 -37.51 -14.68 -37.63
CA LYS A 16 -37.88 -13.94 -38.85
C LYS A 16 -36.97 -14.31 -40.03
N GLU A 17 -37.42 -14.02 -41.26
CA GLU A 17 -36.76 -14.36 -42.53
C GLU A 17 -35.27 -13.95 -42.62
N ASP A 18 -34.80 -12.99 -41.81
CA ASP A 18 -33.39 -12.60 -41.63
C ASP A 18 -32.62 -13.41 -40.55
N ALA A 19 -33.07 -14.62 -40.21
CA ALA A 19 -32.54 -15.46 -39.14
C ALA A 19 -31.01 -15.69 -39.21
N TYR A 20 -30.44 -15.71 -40.41
CA TYR A 20 -29.00 -15.85 -40.63
C TYR A 20 -28.16 -14.74 -39.96
N ARG A 21 -28.64 -13.49 -39.95
CA ARG A 21 -27.93 -12.37 -39.33
C ARG A 21 -27.99 -12.44 -37.80
N SER A 22 -29.11 -12.93 -37.27
CA SER A 22 -29.35 -13.09 -35.84
C SER A 22 -28.56 -14.25 -35.22
N TRP A 23 -28.33 -15.31 -35.98
CA TRP A 23 -27.53 -16.46 -35.54
C TRP A 23 -26.06 -16.09 -35.28
N ASN A 24 -25.47 -15.24 -36.13
CA ASN A 24 -24.10 -14.76 -35.95
C ASN A 24 -23.94 -13.95 -34.64
N PHE A 25 -24.98 -13.23 -34.22
CA PHE A 25 -25.00 -12.49 -32.96
C PHE A 25 -25.01 -13.42 -31.73
N ILE A 26 -25.73 -14.54 -31.79
CA ILE A 26 -25.71 -15.54 -30.70
C ILE A 26 -24.31 -16.16 -30.57
N ILE A 27 -23.69 -16.53 -31.69
CA ILE A 27 -22.33 -17.09 -31.71
C ILE A 27 -21.35 -16.06 -31.11
N PHE A 28 -21.48 -14.79 -31.47
CA PHE A 28 -20.68 -13.71 -30.90
C PHE A 28 -20.82 -13.62 -29.36
N ILE A 29 -22.05 -13.60 -28.84
CA ILE A 29 -22.31 -13.55 -27.38
C ILE A 29 -21.74 -14.80 -26.68
N THR A 30 -21.86 -15.98 -27.30
CA THR A 30 -21.39 -17.25 -26.74
C THR A 30 -19.87 -17.28 -26.65
N ILE A 31 -19.19 -16.84 -27.71
CA ILE A 31 -17.72 -16.70 -27.74
C ILE A 31 -17.27 -15.67 -26.70
N LEU A 32 -17.96 -14.54 -26.60
CA LEU A 32 -17.66 -13.50 -25.62
C LEU A 32 -17.83 -14.00 -24.18
N SER A 33 -18.85 -14.82 -23.93
CA SER A 33 -19.06 -15.48 -22.64
C SER A 33 -17.91 -16.44 -22.29
N LEU A 34 -17.45 -17.24 -23.26
CA LEU A 34 -16.28 -18.11 -23.08
C LEU A 34 -14.99 -17.33 -22.76
N ILE A 35 -14.76 -16.22 -23.47
CA ILE A 35 -13.61 -15.33 -23.23
C ILE A 35 -13.70 -14.71 -21.83
N SER A 36 -14.90 -14.34 -21.38
CA SER A 36 -15.11 -13.78 -20.04
C SER A 36 -14.79 -14.79 -18.94
N ILE A 37 -15.27 -16.04 -19.06
CA ILE A 37 -15.00 -17.12 -18.09
C ILE A 37 -13.50 -17.38 -17.98
N THR A 38 -12.81 -17.47 -19.13
CA THR A 38 -11.36 -17.74 -19.16
C THR A 38 -10.53 -16.57 -18.60
N SER A 39 -10.92 -15.33 -18.89
CA SER A 39 -10.30 -14.12 -18.33
C SER A 39 -10.42 -14.03 -16.81
N SER A 40 -11.58 -14.35 -16.26
CA SER A 40 -11.81 -14.38 -14.80
C SER A 40 -10.83 -15.33 -14.10
N HIS A 41 -10.56 -16.50 -14.69
CA HIS A 41 -9.67 -17.48 -14.07
C HIS A 41 -8.20 -17.03 -14.02
N ILE A 42 -7.78 -16.17 -14.96
CA ILE A 42 -6.44 -15.56 -15.01
C ILE A 42 -6.35 -14.42 -13.98
N MET A 43 -7.43 -13.64 -13.84
CA MET A 43 -7.54 -12.58 -12.85
C MET A 43 -7.34 -13.14 -11.42
N ASP A 44 -7.93 -14.29 -11.12
CA ASP A 44 -7.80 -14.93 -9.80
C ASP A 44 -6.35 -15.30 -9.46
N ARG A 45 -5.58 -15.79 -10.44
CA ARG A 45 -4.16 -16.12 -10.25
C ARG A 45 -3.33 -14.87 -9.97
N LYS A 46 -3.63 -13.78 -10.68
CA LYS A 46 -2.93 -12.50 -10.51
C LYS A 46 -3.22 -11.89 -9.13
N ILE A 47 -4.49 -11.94 -8.68
CA ILE A 47 -4.91 -11.45 -7.36
C ILE A 47 -4.18 -12.20 -6.24
N ARG A 48 -4.08 -13.54 -6.31
CA ARG A 48 -3.34 -14.31 -5.29
C ARG A 48 -1.87 -13.88 -5.18
N LYS A 49 -1.21 -13.62 -6.31
CA LYS A 49 0.18 -13.13 -6.33
C LYS A 49 0.28 -11.72 -5.75
N ILE A 50 -0.66 -10.83 -6.08
CA ILE A 50 -0.72 -9.47 -5.55
C ILE A 50 -0.89 -9.49 -4.03
N ASN A 51 -1.81 -10.31 -3.51
CA ASN A 51 -2.06 -10.41 -2.08
C ASN A 51 -0.82 -10.88 -1.33
N LYS A 52 -0.11 -11.90 -1.84
CA LYS A 52 1.13 -12.37 -1.23
C LYS A 52 2.19 -11.27 -1.13
N ILE A 53 2.44 -10.55 -2.22
CA ILE A 53 3.41 -9.44 -2.25
C ILE A 53 2.96 -8.31 -1.31
N SER A 54 1.66 -8.02 -1.24
CA SER A 54 1.11 -7.00 -0.35
C SER A 54 1.26 -7.38 1.14
N GLU A 55 1.19 -8.67 1.46
CA GLU A 55 1.41 -9.20 2.79
C GLU A 55 2.89 -9.05 3.19
N GLU A 56 3.81 -9.40 2.30
CA GLU A 56 5.25 -9.20 2.49
C GLU A 56 5.59 -7.70 2.74
N ILE A 57 4.98 -6.77 1.99
CA ILE A 57 5.16 -5.32 2.21
C ILE A 57 4.64 -4.91 3.60
N LYS A 58 3.51 -5.48 4.03
CA LYS A 58 2.92 -5.17 5.33
C LYS A 58 3.81 -5.66 6.48
N GLU A 59 4.36 -6.87 6.37
CA GLU A 59 5.31 -7.42 7.33
C GLU A 59 6.55 -6.53 7.45
N LEU A 60 7.18 -6.19 6.31
CA LEU A 60 8.39 -5.37 6.31
C LEU A 60 8.15 -3.97 6.88
N LYS A 61 6.98 -3.37 6.59
CA LYS A 61 6.59 -2.06 7.13
C LYS A 61 6.34 -2.13 8.65
N SER A 62 5.80 -3.25 9.14
CA SER A 62 5.66 -3.49 10.58
C SER A 62 7.02 -3.57 11.26
N GLU A 63 7.94 -4.34 10.70
CA GLU A 63 9.31 -4.48 11.22
C GLU A 63 10.03 -3.13 11.26
N TYR A 64 9.91 -2.33 10.19
CA TYR A 64 10.47 -0.98 10.17
C TYR A 64 9.87 -0.08 11.26
N ALA A 65 8.54 -0.11 11.44
CA ALA A 65 7.87 0.69 12.46
C ALA A 65 8.36 0.33 13.87
N ASP A 66 8.55 -0.96 14.15
CA ASP A 66 9.08 -1.44 15.43
C ASP A 66 10.52 -0.99 15.67
N LEU A 67 11.40 -1.13 14.66
CA LEU A 67 12.79 -0.68 14.72
C LEU A 67 12.88 0.84 14.90
N HIS A 68 12.07 1.59 14.16
CA HIS A 68 12.02 3.05 14.25
C HIS A 68 11.56 3.49 15.65
N SER A 69 10.51 2.87 16.19
CA SER A 69 10.03 3.13 17.55
C SER A 69 11.10 2.82 18.60
N LYS A 70 11.82 1.70 18.43
CA LYS A 70 12.93 1.32 19.33
C LYS A 70 14.07 2.32 19.28
N CYS A 71 14.44 2.81 18.10
CA CYS A 71 15.48 3.82 17.92
C CYS A 71 15.07 5.15 18.58
N MET A 72 13.84 5.63 18.35
CA MET A 72 13.34 6.83 19.02
C MET A 72 13.35 6.69 20.55
N LYS A 73 12.93 5.54 21.08
CA LYS A 73 12.98 5.26 22.53
C LYS A 73 14.41 5.33 23.09
N MET A 74 15.41 4.93 22.31
CA MET A 74 16.83 5.04 22.71
C MET A 74 17.35 6.49 22.65
N GLN A 75 16.84 7.30 21.73
CA GLN A 75 17.23 8.72 21.59
C GLN A 75 16.59 9.63 22.65
N LEU A 76 15.57 9.17 23.37
CA LEU A 76 14.96 9.95 24.45
C LEU A 76 15.98 10.27 25.53
N ALA A 77 16.12 11.58 25.82
CA ALA A 77 17.00 12.08 26.88
C ALA A 77 16.69 11.44 28.24
N SER A 78 15.44 11.05 28.51
CA SER A 78 15.04 10.31 29.72
C SER A 78 15.60 8.88 29.77
N PHE A 79 15.68 8.17 28.64
CA PHE A 79 16.30 6.85 28.55
C PHE A 79 17.82 6.93 28.71
N ILE A 80 18.43 7.92 28.07
CA ILE A 80 19.86 8.24 28.21
C ILE A 80 20.17 8.57 29.68
N ARG A 81 19.41 9.45 30.33
CA ARG A 81 19.56 9.79 31.76
C ARG A 81 19.37 8.59 32.68
N LYS A 82 18.40 7.71 32.39
CA LYS A 82 18.16 6.48 33.17
C LYS A 82 19.29 5.46 33.01
N LYS A 83 19.90 5.36 31.82
CA LYS A 83 21.05 4.46 31.55
C LYS A 83 22.37 5.01 32.10
N LEU A 84 22.54 6.34 32.13
CA LEU A 84 23.72 7.02 32.69
C LEU A 84 23.73 7.11 34.23
N PHE A 85 22.65 6.67 34.90
CA PHE A 85 22.55 6.68 36.37
C PHE A 85 23.67 5.89 37.06
N ASN A 86 24.33 4.97 36.34
CA ASN A 86 25.40 4.13 36.86
C ASN A 86 26.82 4.76 36.84
N GLY A 87 26.97 6.07 36.62
CA GLY A 87 28.29 6.70 36.84
C GLY A 87 28.54 8.10 36.29
N LEU A 88 27.61 8.71 35.56
CA LEU A 88 27.82 10.07 34.99
C LEU A 88 26.71 11.01 35.48
N LYS A 89 27.07 11.89 36.43
CA LYS A 89 26.20 12.92 37.00
C LYS A 89 26.12 14.09 36.02
N HIS A 90 24.91 14.55 35.69
CA HIS A 90 24.71 15.74 34.86
C HIS A 90 25.12 16.98 35.67
N LEU A 91 25.95 17.86 35.09
CA LEU A 91 26.20 19.19 35.65
C LEU A 91 24.94 20.06 35.44
N GLU A 92 24.31 20.47 36.54
CA GLU A 92 23.13 21.36 36.53
C GLU A 92 23.49 22.81 36.20
N THR A 93 24.78 23.17 36.25
CA THR A 93 25.29 24.50 35.96
C THR A 93 26.27 24.46 34.78
N PRO A 94 26.22 25.42 33.85
CA PRO A 94 27.17 25.50 32.75
C PRO A 94 28.60 25.71 33.32
N PRO A 95 29.63 25.09 32.71
CA PRO A 95 31.01 25.26 33.16
C PRO A 95 31.51 26.67 32.86
N TYR A 96 32.29 27.24 33.78
CA TYR A 96 32.90 28.56 33.61
C TYR A 96 34.02 28.52 32.57
N GLU A 97 34.02 29.47 31.65
CA GLU A 97 35.10 29.66 30.67
C GLU A 97 36.24 30.47 31.33
N LEU A 98 37.42 29.87 31.43
CA LEU A 98 38.61 30.57 31.91
C LEU A 98 39.23 31.34 30.74
N VAL A 99 38.91 32.63 30.62
CA VAL A 99 39.58 33.53 29.68
C VAL A 99 40.92 33.94 30.29
N ILE A 100 42.03 33.48 29.71
CA ILE A 100 43.38 33.89 30.11
C ILE A 100 43.66 35.26 29.49
N GLU A 101 43.68 36.30 30.32
CA GLU A 101 44.10 37.63 29.89
C GLU A 101 45.64 37.67 29.83
N ASN A 102 46.19 37.62 28.62
CA ASN A 102 47.62 37.83 28.40
C ASN A 102 47.97 39.27 28.81
N GLN A 103 48.56 39.41 30.00
CA GLN A 103 49.07 40.70 30.46
C GLN A 103 50.19 41.17 29.53
N LYS A 104 49.88 42.17 28.71
CA LYS A 104 50.89 43.06 28.12
C LYS A 104 51.71 43.64 29.28
N LYS A 105 52.98 43.26 29.38
CA LYS A 105 53.99 44.04 30.08
C LYS A 105 54.91 44.68 29.06
N TYR A 106 54.67 45.96 28.79
CA TYR A 106 55.72 46.89 28.43
C TYR A 106 56.51 47.24 29.70
N GLY A 107 57.83 47.29 29.58
CA GLY A 107 58.78 47.67 30.62
C GLY A 107 60.18 47.35 30.15
#